data_AF-A0A842VUI5-F1
#
_entry.id   AF-A0A842VUI5-F1
#
_cell.length_a   1.000
_cell.length_b   1.000
_cell.length_c   1.000
_cell.angle_alpha   90.00
_cell.angle_beta   90.00
_cell.angle_gamma   90.00
#
_symmetry.space_group_name_H-M   'P 1'
#
loop_
_entity.id
_entity.type
_entity.pdbx_description
1 polymer ?
#
loop_
_entity_poly.entity_id
_entity_poly.type
_entity_poly.pdbx_seq_one_letter_code
_entity_poly.pdbx_strand_id
1 'polypeptide(L)'
;MIKNILEGTRVYLSGPMDFVGSRVIEKFLGWRAILTPILKALDITVLDPWNKPSIKGHENYGKEGVIHSKSEYEKDFWTNPETRARFETDFWETVHIDLRMTDIADFLIAFVPTNIYSVGTVHEIVMGRNQWKPTLVISPPIKYDFFPEIACLPEETKKVLKYYGLKENPKGIPSQWYGNIVGGNYFFDGFGWEGLEFKTDDFYRKLIVEVVNNAKPEASNDDEMEVWNRVSEWVEKNDGLNNLTGGILDHIKYETGEQALLKQEMERTNENSRKYFWYNTPYKPKRSLLYQIFSIASGYIPPRLQIITKQDKNGNVTYESYESIDDSWLLISHDDDE
;
A
#
# COMPACT_ATOMS: atom_id res chain seq x y z
N MET A 1 -30.30 2.83 5.96
CA MET A 1 -29.01 2.87 5.25
C MET A 1 -27.99 2.22 6.16
N ILE A 2 -27.20 1.26 5.67
CA ILE A 2 -26.15 0.65 6.50
C ILE A 2 -25.09 1.72 6.76
N LYS A 3 -24.82 2.01 8.03
CA LYS A 3 -23.83 3.00 8.43
C LYS A 3 -22.43 2.53 7.99
N ASN A 4 -21.61 3.44 7.49
CA ASN A 4 -20.20 3.19 7.20
C ASN A 4 -19.48 2.79 8.50
N ILE A 5 -18.99 1.55 8.61
CA ILE A 5 -18.33 1.09 9.84
C ILE A 5 -16.88 1.58 9.97
N LEU A 6 -16.29 2.12 8.90
CA LEU A 6 -14.95 2.72 8.92
C LEU A 6 -14.97 4.21 9.26
N GLU A 7 -16.16 4.81 9.40
CA GLU A 7 -16.32 6.22 9.76
C GLU A 7 -15.56 6.55 11.05
N GLY A 8 -14.71 7.59 10.99
CA GLY A 8 -13.93 8.07 12.13
C GLY A 8 -12.68 7.24 12.46
N THR A 9 -12.38 6.19 11.69
CA THR A 9 -11.15 5.41 11.86
C THR A 9 -9.93 6.15 11.30
N ARG A 10 -8.73 5.71 11.70
CA ARG A 10 -7.44 6.21 11.25
C ARG A 10 -6.68 5.10 10.54
N VAL A 11 -6.12 5.43 9.38
CA VAL A 11 -5.34 4.48 8.58
C VAL A 11 -3.93 5.01 8.35
N TYR A 12 -2.95 4.13 8.54
CA TYR A 12 -1.57 4.43 8.16
C TYR A 12 -1.22 3.80 6.80
N LEU A 13 -0.63 4.60 5.92
CA LEU A 13 -0.24 4.20 4.56
C LEU A 13 1.25 3.84 4.50
N SER A 14 1.54 2.57 4.76
CA SER A 14 2.89 2.00 4.79
C SER A 14 3.34 1.56 3.40
N GLY A 15 4.60 1.78 3.05
CA GLY A 15 5.15 1.40 1.74
C GLY A 15 6.38 2.22 1.35
N PRO A 16 7.10 1.83 0.30
CA PRO A 16 8.32 2.53 -0.11
C PRO A 16 8.06 4.00 -0.47
N MET A 17 9.03 4.83 -0.14
CA MET A 17 9.15 6.24 -0.57
C MET A 17 10.46 6.48 -1.32
N ASP A 18 11.47 5.65 -1.03
CA ASP A 18 12.73 5.57 -1.77
C ASP A 18 12.69 4.49 -2.85
N PHE A 19 13.65 4.55 -3.77
CA PHE A 19 13.77 3.63 -4.93
C PHE A 19 12.58 3.69 -5.90
N VAL A 20 11.87 4.82 -5.91
CA VAL A 20 10.84 5.16 -6.89
C VAL A 20 11.43 6.00 -8.04
N GLY A 21 10.85 5.92 -9.23
CA GLY A 21 11.37 6.60 -10.42
C GLY A 21 11.44 8.14 -10.28
N SER A 22 10.46 8.73 -9.58
CA SER A 22 10.49 10.14 -9.18
C SER A 22 9.71 10.32 -7.89
N ARG A 23 10.36 10.85 -6.85
CA ARG A 23 9.71 11.15 -5.56
C ARG A 23 8.58 12.18 -5.71
N VAL A 24 8.72 13.11 -6.65
CA VAL A 24 7.69 14.11 -6.95
C VAL A 24 6.46 13.44 -7.58
N ILE A 25 6.67 12.59 -8.60
CA ILE A 25 5.56 11.84 -9.21
C ILE A 25 4.91 10.90 -8.20
N GLU A 26 5.69 10.19 -7.38
CA GLU A 26 5.13 9.30 -6.35
C GLU A 26 4.30 10.06 -5.31
N LYS A 27 4.75 11.25 -4.88
CA LYS A 27 4.00 12.06 -3.91
C LYS A 27 2.63 12.51 -4.43
N PHE A 28 2.52 12.88 -5.71
CA PHE A 28 1.30 13.51 -6.26
C PHE A 28 0.44 12.59 -7.14
N LEU A 29 1.03 11.54 -7.68
CA LEU A 29 0.45 10.62 -8.67
C LEU A 29 0.72 9.14 -8.33
N GLY A 30 1.37 8.87 -7.19
CA GLY A 30 1.53 7.53 -6.64
C GLY A 30 0.27 7.01 -5.94
N TRP A 31 0.37 5.81 -5.41
CA TRP A 31 -0.80 5.08 -4.88
C TRP A 31 -1.43 5.78 -3.67
N ARG A 32 -0.63 6.45 -2.82
CA ARG A 32 -1.13 7.18 -1.66
C ARG A 32 -1.99 8.39 -2.06
N ALA A 33 -1.54 9.13 -3.07
CA ALA A 33 -2.29 10.26 -3.63
C ALA A 33 -3.62 9.81 -4.25
N ILE A 34 -3.61 8.67 -4.94
CA ILE A 34 -4.82 8.08 -5.54
C ILE A 34 -5.81 7.63 -4.46
N LEU A 35 -5.31 6.92 -3.44
CA LEU A 35 -6.13 6.28 -2.41
C LEU A 35 -6.71 7.28 -1.39
N THR A 36 -5.96 8.33 -1.06
CA THR A 36 -6.31 9.26 0.03
C THR A 36 -7.69 9.91 -0.14
N PRO A 37 -8.08 10.43 -1.31
CA PRO A 37 -9.41 11.03 -1.49
C PRO A 37 -10.55 10.03 -1.29
N ILE A 38 -10.35 8.75 -1.66
CA ILE A 38 -11.33 7.68 -1.48
C ILE A 38 -11.50 7.39 0.02
N LEU A 39 -10.41 7.26 0.76
CA LEU A 39 -10.46 7.03 2.21
C LEU A 39 -11.10 8.21 2.96
N LYS A 40 -10.81 9.45 2.54
CA LYS A 40 -11.45 10.64 3.11
C LYS A 40 -12.94 10.73 2.79
N ALA A 41 -13.36 10.31 1.59
CA ALA A 41 -14.77 10.19 1.22
C ALA A 41 -15.53 9.15 2.08
N LEU A 42 -14.80 8.25 2.75
CA LEU A 42 -15.30 7.30 3.74
C LEU A 42 -15.14 7.79 5.19
N ASP A 43 -14.87 9.07 5.40
CA ASP A 43 -14.63 9.68 6.72
C ASP A 43 -13.49 8.99 7.51
N ILE A 44 -12.48 8.48 6.79
CA ILE A 44 -11.27 7.89 7.38
C ILE A 44 -10.18 8.96 7.44
N THR A 45 -9.55 9.10 8.61
CA THR A 45 -8.36 9.94 8.78
C THR A 45 -7.13 9.23 8.22
N VAL A 46 -6.49 9.84 7.22
CA VAL A 46 -5.30 9.28 6.56
C VAL A 46 -4.02 9.80 7.20
N LEU A 47 -3.16 8.88 7.63
CA LEU A 47 -1.81 9.13 8.12
C LEU A 47 -0.82 8.71 7.02
N ASP A 48 -0.27 9.70 6.33
CA ASP A 48 0.60 9.53 5.15
C ASP A 48 2.01 10.06 5.46
N PRO A 49 3.07 9.24 5.32
CA PRO A 49 4.44 9.68 5.60
C PRO A 49 4.95 10.79 4.66
N TRP A 50 4.33 11.02 3.49
CA TRP A 50 4.63 12.21 2.67
C TRP A 50 4.07 13.51 3.25
N ASN A 51 3.01 13.41 4.05
CA ASN A 51 2.20 14.53 4.52
C ASN A 51 2.02 14.45 6.04
N LYS A 52 3.15 14.50 6.75
CA LYS A 52 3.23 14.33 8.21
C LYS A 52 2.48 15.45 8.94
N PRO A 53 1.77 15.14 10.04
CA PRO A 53 1.09 16.16 10.84
C PRO A 53 2.11 17.11 11.48
N SER A 54 1.72 18.37 11.71
CA SER A 54 2.54 19.31 12.48
C SER A 54 2.56 18.92 13.96
N ILE A 55 3.74 19.00 14.58
CA ILE A 55 3.91 18.72 16.01
C ILE A 55 3.95 20.05 16.77
N LYS A 56 2.98 20.22 17.68
CA LYS A 56 2.89 21.44 18.47
C LYS A 56 4.16 21.65 19.29
N GLY A 57 4.82 22.79 19.10
CA GLY A 57 6.06 23.12 19.79
C GLY A 57 7.33 22.67 19.09
N HIS A 58 7.24 21.99 17.94
CA HIS A 58 8.40 21.61 17.13
C HIS A 58 8.22 22.04 15.69
N GLU A 59 9.05 22.98 15.22
CA GLU A 59 9.12 23.33 13.82
C GLU A 59 9.83 22.22 13.03
N ASN A 60 9.22 21.74 11.95
CA ASN A 60 9.79 20.77 11.00
C ASN A 60 10.11 19.35 11.52
N TYR A 61 9.66 18.97 12.72
CA TYR A 61 9.91 17.65 13.31
C TYR A 61 9.58 16.48 12.35
N GLY A 62 10.58 15.67 12.03
CA GLY A 62 10.43 14.48 11.18
C GLY A 62 10.06 14.76 9.72
N LYS A 63 10.14 16.02 9.24
CA LYS A 63 9.95 16.38 7.82
C LYS A 63 11.21 16.04 7.02
N GLU A 64 11.12 15.01 6.19
CA GLU A 64 12.25 14.52 5.38
C GLU A 64 12.84 15.56 4.41
N GLY A 65 12.06 16.54 3.95
CA GLY A 65 12.52 17.61 3.04
C GLY A 65 13.39 18.70 3.67
N VAL A 66 13.59 18.66 4.99
CA VAL A 66 14.37 19.66 5.77
C VAL A 66 15.69 19.06 6.28
N ILE A 67 15.86 17.74 6.18
CA ILE A 67 17.06 17.03 6.65
C ILE A 67 18.20 17.24 5.65
N HIS A 68 19.44 17.30 6.16
CA HIS A 68 20.65 17.27 5.35
C HIS A 68 20.57 16.15 4.31
N SER A 69 20.94 16.45 3.07
CA SER A 69 20.86 15.45 2.00
C SER A 69 21.66 14.21 2.41
N LYS A 70 21.12 13.02 2.16
CA LYS A 70 21.80 11.74 2.47
C LYS A 70 23.27 11.72 2.02
N SER A 71 23.54 12.38 0.88
CA SER A 71 24.87 12.56 0.30
C SER A 71 25.89 13.26 1.21
N GLU A 72 25.46 14.07 2.18
CA GLU A 72 26.34 14.72 3.13
C GLU A 72 26.88 13.74 4.18
N TYR A 73 26.06 12.79 4.64
CA TYR A 73 26.52 11.74 5.55
C TYR A 73 27.40 10.73 4.82
N GLU A 74 27.07 10.38 3.57
CA GLU A 74 27.81 9.37 2.79
C GLU A 74 29.28 9.71 2.54
N LYS A 75 29.66 11.00 2.62
CA LYS A 75 31.04 11.47 2.40
C LYS A 75 32.03 10.86 3.39
N ASP A 76 31.65 10.70 4.65
CA ASP A 76 32.56 10.27 5.71
C ASP A 76 31.92 9.40 6.81
N PHE A 77 30.68 8.90 6.63
CA PHE A 77 29.95 8.08 7.60
C PHE A 77 30.80 6.96 8.24
N TRP A 78 31.56 6.22 7.43
CA TRP A 78 32.36 5.08 7.91
C TRP A 78 33.65 5.51 8.64
N THR A 79 34.12 6.73 8.43
CA THR A 79 35.41 7.22 8.93
C THR A 79 35.28 8.29 10.01
N ASN A 80 34.11 8.91 10.16
CA ASN A 80 33.87 10.04 11.04
C ASN A 80 32.80 9.69 12.12
N PRO A 81 33.18 9.55 13.41
CA PRO A 81 32.25 9.30 14.51
C PRO A 81 31.18 10.38 14.68
N GLU A 82 31.52 11.65 14.48
CA GLU A 82 30.59 12.78 14.60
C GLU A 82 29.51 12.73 13.52
N THR A 83 29.85 12.33 12.29
CA THR A 83 28.87 12.11 11.22
C THR A 83 27.88 11.00 11.59
N ARG A 84 28.34 9.92 12.22
CA ARG A 84 27.45 8.83 12.68
C ARG A 84 26.49 9.30 13.77
N ALA A 85 27.00 10.00 14.79
CA ALA A 85 26.18 10.55 15.86
C ALA A 85 25.12 11.54 15.33
N ARG A 86 25.49 12.38 14.36
CA ARG A 86 24.56 13.29 13.69
C ARG A 86 23.50 12.53 12.88
N PHE A 87 23.90 11.52 12.10
CA PHE A 87 22.96 10.69 11.33
C PHE A 87 21.89 10.04 12.24
N GLU A 88 22.30 9.48 13.38
CA GLU A 88 21.38 8.89 14.36
C GLU A 88 20.40 9.92 14.91
N THR A 89 20.88 11.12 15.23
CA THR A 89 20.05 12.19 15.80
C THR A 89 19.05 12.74 14.77
N ASP A 90 19.51 13.06 13.56
CA ASP A 90 18.72 13.74 12.54
C ASP A 90 17.62 12.81 11.97
N PHE A 91 17.92 11.52 11.80
CA PHE A 91 16.97 10.57 11.22
C PHE A 91 15.97 10.01 12.24
N TRP A 92 16.30 10.07 13.53
CA TRP A 92 15.44 9.56 14.61
C TRP A 92 14.05 10.22 14.60
N GLU A 93 13.97 11.52 14.36
CA GLU A 93 12.67 12.23 14.35
C GLU A 93 11.72 11.70 13.28
N THR A 94 12.27 11.37 12.11
CA THR A 94 11.54 10.78 10.97
C THR A 94 11.02 9.40 11.33
N VAL A 95 11.88 8.53 11.87
CA VAL A 95 11.48 7.19 12.30
C VAL A 95 10.44 7.26 13.42
N HIS A 96 10.64 8.14 14.39
CA HIS A 96 9.75 8.28 15.53
C HIS A 96 8.35 8.72 15.12
N ILE A 97 8.22 9.72 14.22
CA ILE A 97 6.89 10.17 13.79
C ILE A 97 6.16 9.11 12.94
N ASP A 98 6.87 8.34 12.12
CA ASP A 98 6.27 7.26 11.32
C ASP A 98 5.78 6.11 12.20
N LEU A 99 6.58 5.72 13.21
CA LEU A 99 6.16 4.75 14.21
C LEU A 99 5.02 5.28 15.09
N ARG A 100 5.00 6.58 15.41
CA ARG A 100 3.89 7.18 16.14
C ARG A 100 2.59 7.20 15.32
N MET A 101 2.67 7.50 14.02
CA MET A 101 1.52 7.39 13.12
C MET A 101 1.03 5.94 13.02
N THR A 102 1.93 4.98 12.92
CA THR A 102 1.61 3.55 12.98
C THR A 102 0.90 3.21 14.29
N ASP A 103 1.43 3.66 15.43
CA ASP A 103 0.93 3.43 16.78
C ASP A 103 -0.46 4.01 17.03
N ILE A 104 -0.79 5.17 16.46
CA ILE A 104 -2.12 5.76 16.60
C ILE A 104 -3.11 5.30 15.53
N ALA A 105 -2.69 4.62 14.47
CA ALA A 105 -3.62 4.11 13.45
C ALA A 105 -4.52 3.01 14.00
N ASP A 106 -5.75 2.90 13.49
CA ASP A 106 -6.68 1.82 13.82
C ASP A 106 -6.46 0.60 12.90
N PHE A 107 -5.96 0.83 11.68
CA PHE A 107 -5.52 -0.21 10.75
C PHE A 107 -4.43 0.30 9.79
N LEU A 108 -3.76 -0.64 9.11
CA LEU A 108 -2.69 -0.35 8.15
C LEU A 108 -3.08 -0.77 6.74
N ILE A 109 -2.66 0.01 5.76
CA ILE A 109 -2.60 -0.38 4.35
C ILE A 109 -1.12 -0.34 3.96
N ALA A 110 -0.56 -1.50 3.59
CA ALA A 110 0.85 -1.66 3.30
C ALA A 110 1.07 -2.05 1.83
N PHE A 111 1.70 -1.17 1.06
CA PHE A 111 2.12 -1.46 -0.30
C PHE A 111 3.51 -2.09 -0.31
N VAL A 112 3.59 -3.35 -0.72
CA VAL A 112 4.81 -4.16 -0.71
C VAL A 112 5.10 -4.68 -2.12
N PRO A 113 5.62 -3.80 -3.01
CA PRO A 113 6.09 -4.23 -4.32
C PRO A 113 7.33 -5.12 -4.15
N THR A 114 7.26 -6.35 -4.63
CA THR A 114 8.26 -7.39 -4.33
C THR A 114 9.67 -7.16 -4.88
N ASN A 115 9.86 -6.13 -5.71
CA ASN A 115 11.15 -5.71 -6.24
C ASN A 115 11.78 -4.53 -5.47
N ILE A 116 11.08 -3.94 -4.50
CA ILE A 116 11.62 -2.86 -3.66
C ILE A 116 11.69 -3.37 -2.23
N TYR A 117 12.90 -3.49 -1.70
CA TYR A 117 13.09 -3.83 -0.31
C TYR A 117 12.90 -2.59 0.57
N SER A 118 11.86 -2.60 1.41
CA SER A 118 11.54 -1.50 2.32
C SER A 118 11.56 -1.97 3.77
N VAL A 119 12.68 -1.75 4.46
CA VAL A 119 12.85 -2.11 5.88
C VAL A 119 11.87 -1.37 6.78
N GLY A 120 11.58 -0.09 6.47
CA GLY A 120 10.61 0.72 7.21
C GLY A 120 9.22 0.11 7.15
N THR A 121 8.76 -0.28 5.97
CA THR A 121 7.48 -0.96 5.76
C THR A 121 7.37 -2.27 6.52
N VAL A 122 8.44 -3.08 6.57
CA VAL A 122 8.46 -4.31 7.39
C VAL A 122 8.29 -3.97 8.87
N HIS A 123 9.03 -2.98 9.37
CA HIS A 123 8.96 -2.57 10.78
C HIS A 123 7.56 -2.05 11.15
N GLU A 124 6.95 -1.22 10.30
CA GLU A 124 5.59 -0.69 10.47
C GLU A 124 4.53 -1.81 10.49
N ILE A 125 4.63 -2.79 9.59
CA ILE A 125 3.75 -3.97 9.57
C ILE A 125 3.88 -4.76 10.87
N VAL A 126 5.11 -5.08 11.29
CA VAL A 126 5.35 -5.86 12.52
C VAL A 126 4.83 -5.10 13.74
N MET A 127 5.11 -3.80 13.84
CA MET A 127 4.59 -2.93 14.90
C MET A 127 3.05 -2.97 14.95
N GLY A 128 2.40 -2.76 13.80
CA GLY A 128 0.94 -2.80 13.71
C GLY A 128 0.35 -4.16 14.11
N ARG A 129 0.99 -5.25 13.69
CA ARG A 129 0.55 -6.62 14.03
C ARG A 129 0.78 -6.99 15.49
N ASN A 130 1.88 -6.53 16.11
CA ASN A 130 2.10 -6.66 17.56
C ASN A 130 1.04 -5.90 18.38
N GLN A 131 0.40 -4.90 17.78
CA GLN A 131 -0.72 -4.15 18.34
C GLN A 131 -2.09 -4.68 17.89
N TRP A 132 -2.13 -5.87 17.27
CA TRP A 132 -3.34 -6.54 16.80
C TRP A 132 -4.14 -5.76 15.75
N LYS A 133 -3.53 -4.80 15.08
CA LYS A 133 -4.19 -3.97 14.06
C LYS A 133 -4.43 -4.77 12.78
N PRO A 134 -5.61 -4.63 12.14
CA PRO A 134 -5.80 -5.12 10.79
C PRO A 134 -4.74 -4.51 9.87
N THR A 135 -4.10 -5.33 9.03
CA THR A 135 -3.05 -4.88 8.11
C THR A 135 -3.35 -5.44 6.73
N LEU A 136 -3.72 -4.57 5.79
CA LEU A 136 -4.06 -4.92 4.42
C LEU A 136 -2.80 -4.79 3.56
N VAL A 137 -2.28 -5.90 3.03
CA VAL A 137 -1.02 -5.91 2.27
C VAL A 137 -1.30 -6.05 0.77
N ILE A 138 -0.78 -5.12 0.00
CA ILE A 138 -0.85 -5.13 -1.46
C ILE A 138 0.49 -5.59 -2.00
N SER A 139 0.50 -6.71 -2.72
CA SER A 139 1.66 -7.24 -3.42
C SER A 139 1.35 -7.34 -4.91
N PRO A 140 1.63 -6.28 -5.68
CA PRO A 140 1.31 -6.25 -7.10
C PRO A 140 2.18 -7.24 -7.88
N PRO A 141 1.73 -7.75 -9.04
CA PRO A 141 2.63 -8.36 -10.00
C PRO A 141 3.70 -7.35 -10.39
N ILE A 142 4.93 -7.81 -10.57
CA ILE A 142 6.04 -7.00 -11.07
C ILE A 142 6.62 -7.71 -12.29
N LYS A 143 6.62 -7.01 -13.42
CA LYS A 143 7.21 -7.46 -14.69
C LYS A 143 8.15 -6.41 -15.24
N TYR A 144 9.16 -6.81 -15.99
CA TYR A 144 10.06 -5.87 -16.66
C TYR A 144 9.32 -5.02 -17.69
N ASP A 145 8.26 -5.54 -18.30
CA ASP A 145 7.41 -4.79 -19.24
C ASP A 145 6.76 -3.55 -18.60
N PHE A 146 6.67 -3.50 -17.27
CA PHE A 146 6.19 -2.32 -16.54
C PHE A 146 7.25 -1.21 -16.46
N PHE A 147 8.47 -1.44 -16.95
CA PHE A 147 9.61 -0.53 -16.89
C PHE A 147 10.30 -0.49 -18.27
N PRO A 148 9.98 0.50 -19.12
CA PRO A 148 10.48 0.57 -20.49
C PRO A 148 12.00 0.43 -20.62
N GLU A 149 12.74 1.00 -19.66
CA GLU A 149 14.20 0.99 -19.60
C GLU A 149 14.77 -0.40 -19.32
N ILE A 150 14.02 -1.28 -18.65
CA ILE A 150 14.42 -2.67 -18.38
C ILE A 150 13.89 -3.60 -19.47
N ALA A 151 12.67 -3.34 -19.96
CA ALA A 151 12.02 -4.13 -21.00
C ALA A 151 12.87 -4.22 -22.28
N CYS A 152 13.53 -3.10 -22.66
CA CYS A 152 14.35 -2.99 -23.86
C CYS A 152 15.75 -3.62 -23.72
N LEU A 153 16.16 -4.05 -22.53
CA LEU A 153 17.48 -4.64 -22.31
C LEU A 153 17.60 -6.03 -22.96
N PRO A 154 18.80 -6.41 -23.45
CA PRO A 154 19.07 -7.77 -23.91
C PRO A 154 18.81 -8.81 -22.80
N GLU A 155 18.38 -10.01 -23.18
CA GLU A 155 18.10 -11.11 -22.23
C GLU A 155 19.32 -11.48 -21.36
N GLU A 156 20.53 -11.40 -21.89
CA GLU A 156 21.75 -11.60 -21.09
C GLU A 156 21.89 -10.56 -19.98
N THR A 157 21.56 -9.29 -20.25
CA THR A 157 21.56 -8.23 -19.23
C THR A 157 20.47 -8.48 -18.18
N LYS A 158 19.26 -8.89 -18.61
CA LYS A 158 18.17 -9.24 -17.69
C LYS A 158 18.54 -10.42 -16.78
N LYS A 159 19.26 -11.43 -17.30
CA LYS A 159 19.79 -12.55 -16.48
C LYS A 159 20.76 -12.05 -15.42
N VAL A 160 21.64 -11.11 -15.77
CA VAL A 160 22.58 -10.49 -14.81
C VAL A 160 21.82 -9.69 -13.75
N LEU A 161 20.84 -8.86 -14.14
CA LEU A 161 20.00 -8.12 -13.20
C LEU A 161 19.25 -9.05 -12.23
N LYS A 162 18.72 -10.17 -12.74
CA LYS A 162 18.07 -11.21 -11.93
C LYS A 162 19.02 -11.83 -10.90
N TYR A 163 20.28 -12.06 -11.28
CA TYR A 163 21.32 -12.56 -10.38
C TYR A 163 21.59 -11.57 -9.23
N TYR A 164 21.62 -10.27 -9.53
CA TYR A 164 21.77 -9.20 -8.54
C TYR A 164 20.48 -8.83 -7.78
N GLY A 165 19.42 -9.63 -7.90
CA GLY A 165 18.22 -9.50 -7.09
C GLY A 165 17.09 -8.68 -7.71
N LEU A 166 17.27 -8.10 -8.89
CA LEU A 166 16.18 -7.45 -9.63
C LEU A 166 15.36 -8.50 -10.36
N LYS A 167 14.48 -9.19 -9.64
CA LYS A 167 13.65 -10.30 -10.16
C LYS A 167 12.23 -9.83 -10.44
N GLU A 168 11.65 -10.31 -11.54
CA GLU A 168 10.22 -10.21 -11.75
C GLU A 168 9.46 -11.08 -10.74
N ASN A 169 8.25 -10.65 -10.42
CA ASN A 169 7.26 -11.44 -9.69
C ASN A 169 5.92 -11.33 -10.44
N PRO A 170 5.77 -12.02 -11.58
CA PRO A 170 4.62 -11.84 -12.45
C PRO A 170 3.28 -12.26 -11.80
N LYS A 171 3.34 -12.98 -10.67
CA LYS A 171 2.17 -13.43 -9.91
C LYS A 171 1.87 -12.56 -8.68
N GLY A 172 2.72 -11.58 -8.35
CA GLY A 172 2.55 -10.73 -7.17
C GLY A 172 2.53 -11.53 -5.85
N ILE A 173 3.23 -12.66 -5.79
CA ILE A 173 3.24 -13.49 -4.58
C ILE A 173 4.14 -12.81 -3.55
N PRO A 174 3.63 -12.39 -2.38
CA PRO A 174 4.42 -11.75 -1.33
C PRO A 174 5.41 -12.75 -0.70
N SER A 175 6.37 -12.22 0.06
CA SER A 175 7.24 -13.05 0.91
C SER A 175 6.42 -13.92 1.87
N GLN A 176 6.85 -15.19 2.05
CA GLN A 176 6.23 -16.13 2.98
C GLN A 176 6.17 -15.60 4.42
N TRP A 177 7.12 -14.73 4.79
CA TRP A 177 7.13 -14.04 6.09
C TRP A 177 5.86 -13.24 6.33
N TYR A 178 5.38 -12.50 5.34
CA TYR A 178 4.13 -11.75 5.48
C TYR A 178 2.94 -12.69 5.68
N GLY A 179 2.96 -13.87 5.04
CA GLY A 179 1.89 -14.87 5.19
C GLY A 179 1.61 -15.22 6.65
N ASN A 180 2.67 -15.42 7.44
CA ASN A 180 2.57 -15.73 8.86
C ASN A 180 2.20 -14.51 9.73
N ILE A 181 2.65 -13.31 9.35
CA ILE A 181 2.46 -12.09 10.17
C ILE A 181 1.06 -11.49 9.97
N VAL A 182 0.57 -11.53 8.73
CA VAL A 182 -0.63 -10.82 8.28
C VAL A 182 -1.81 -11.76 8.03
N GLY A 183 -1.56 -12.96 7.50
CA GLY A 183 -2.60 -13.93 7.13
C GLY A 183 -3.11 -13.78 5.69
N GLY A 184 -3.38 -14.91 5.04
CA GLY A 184 -3.76 -14.99 3.60
C GLY A 184 -4.92 -14.08 3.18
N ASN A 185 -5.89 -13.91 4.08
CA ASN A 185 -7.10 -13.11 3.83
C ASN A 185 -6.87 -11.60 3.80
N TYR A 186 -5.65 -11.12 4.02
CA TYR A 186 -5.37 -9.67 3.94
C TYR A 186 -4.36 -9.33 2.85
N PHE A 187 -4.14 -10.22 1.89
CA PHE A 187 -3.33 -9.96 0.70
C PHE A 187 -4.16 -9.59 -0.52
N PHE A 188 -3.69 -8.59 -1.26
CA PHE A 188 -4.30 -8.06 -2.48
C PHE A 188 -3.24 -8.00 -3.57
N ASP A 189 -3.61 -8.30 -4.82
CA ASP A 189 -2.70 -8.23 -5.98
C ASP A 189 -2.81 -6.90 -6.73
N GLY A 190 -3.60 -5.97 -6.20
CA GLY A 190 -3.69 -4.60 -6.66
C GLY A 190 -4.73 -3.80 -5.87
N PHE A 191 -4.80 -2.52 -6.19
CA PHE A 191 -5.71 -1.58 -5.58
C PHE A 191 -7.08 -1.57 -6.25
N GLY A 192 -7.15 -1.84 -7.56
CA GLY A 192 -8.39 -1.81 -8.35
C GLY A 192 -8.41 -0.79 -9.48
N TRP A 193 -7.36 0.04 -9.63
CA TRP A 193 -7.24 1.07 -10.66
C TRP A 193 -6.15 0.79 -11.70
N GLU A 194 -5.44 -0.32 -11.60
CA GLU A 194 -4.27 -0.60 -12.44
C GLU A 194 -4.61 -0.68 -13.94
N GLY A 195 -5.86 -0.99 -14.28
CA GLY A 195 -6.36 -1.01 -15.65
C GLY A 195 -6.95 0.32 -16.15
N LEU A 196 -6.96 1.38 -15.34
CA LEU A 196 -7.63 2.64 -15.65
C LEU A 196 -6.67 3.75 -16.07
N GLU A 197 -7.07 4.55 -17.06
CA GLU A 197 -6.35 5.77 -17.41
C GLU A 197 -6.48 6.77 -16.26
N PHE A 198 -5.38 7.00 -15.52
CA PHE A 198 -5.44 7.67 -14.22
C PHE A 198 -5.35 9.21 -14.29
N LYS A 199 -5.05 9.76 -15.47
CA LYS A 199 -4.89 11.21 -15.71
C LYS A 199 -6.11 11.86 -16.36
N THR A 200 -7.29 11.26 -16.23
CA THR A 200 -8.54 11.83 -16.76
C THR A 200 -9.26 12.65 -15.71
N ASP A 201 -9.99 13.68 -16.14
CA ASP A 201 -10.75 14.57 -15.26
C ASP A 201 -11.99 13.90 -14.63
N ASP A 202 -12.31 12.67 -15.02
CA ASP A 202 -13.41 11.86 -14.49
C ASP A 202 -12.93 10.58 -13.81
N PHE A 203 -11.63 10.51 -13.48
CA PHE A 203 -10.97 9.31 -12.98
C PHE A 203 -11.70 8.68 -11.78
N TYR A 204 -12.03 9.45 -10.74
CA TYR A 204 -12.65 8.88 -9.54
C TYR A 204 -14.04 8.30 -9.79
N ARG A 205 -14.83 8.97 -10.64
CA ARG A 205 -16.16 8.47 -11.01
C ARG A 205 -16.05 7.14 -11.78
N LYS A 206 -15.12 7.05 -12.73
CA LYS A 206 -14.85 5.80 -13.45
C LYS A 206 -14.35 4.71 -12.51
N LEU A 207 -13.43 5.05 -11.61
CA LEU A 207 -12.82 4.13 -10.66
C LEU A 207 -13.85 3.45 -9.77
N ILE A 208 -14.74 4.22 -9.14
CA ILE A 208 -15.73 3.68 -8.20
C ILE A 208 -16.64 2.67 -8.92
N VAL A 209 -17.13 3.01 -10.11
CA VAL A 209 -17.98 2.13 -10.93
C VAL A 209 -17.22 0.87 -11.34
N GLU A 210 -15.99 1.04 -11.83
CA GLU A 210 -15.18 -0.05 -12.37
C GLU A 210 -14.76 -1.05 -11.28
N VAL A 211 -14.41 -0.59 -10.08
CA VAL A 211 -14.05 -1.45 -8.95
C VAL A 211 -15.20 -2.36 -8.55
N VAL A 212 -16.43 -1.82 -8.45
CA VAL A 212 -17.62 -2.62 -8.10
C VAL A 212 -17.97 -3.59 -9.22
N ASN A 213 -17.97 -3.15 -10.48
CA ASN A 213 -18.27 -4.01 -11.63
C ASN A 213 -17.26 -5.15 -11.77
N ASN A 214 -15.98 -4.85 -11.54
CA ASN A 214 -14.92 -5.85 -11.69
C ASN A 214 -14.93 -6.93 -10.62
N ALA A 215 -15.53 -6.66 -9.47
CA ALA A 215 -15.70 -7.59 -8.37
C ALA A 215 -17.02 -8.38 -8.44
N LYS A 216 -17.83 -8.20 -9.49
CA LYS A 216 -19.08 -8.94 -9.66
C LYS A 216 -18.78 -10.44 -9.79
N PRO A 217 -19.33 -11.30 -8.92
CA PRO A 217 -19.09 -12.74 -8.97
C PRO A 217 -19.82 -13.38 -10.16
N GLU A 218 -19.43 -14.61 -10.48
CA GLU A 218 -20.15 -15.44 -11.44
C GLU A 218 -21.56 -15.74 -10.94
N ALA A 219 -22.52 -15.89 -11.86
CA ALA A 219 -23.94 -16.08 -11.53
C ALA A 219 -24.24 -17.37 -10.74
N SER A 220 -23.28 -18.30 -10.63
CA SER A 220 -23.41 -19.55 -9.88
C SER A 220 -23.02 -19.44 -8.40
N ASN A 221 -22.54 -18.30 -7.93
CA ASN A 221 -22.13 -18.10 -6.53
C ASN A 221 -23.11 -17.17 -5.81
N ASP A 222 -24.21 -17.75 -5.32
CA ASP A 222 -25.31 -17.00 -4.69
C ASP A 222 -24.86 -16.20 -3.46
N ASP A 223 -24.00 -16.77 -2.61
CA ASP A 223 -23.50 -16.13 -1.39
C ASP A 223 -22.64 -14.90 -1.71
N GLU A 224 -21.70 -15.02 -2.65
CA GLU A 224 -20.89 -13.87 -3.09
C GLU A 224 -21.74 -12.83 -3.81
N MET A 225 -22.74 -13.26 -4.57
CA MET A 225 -23.65 -12.37 -5.29
C MET A 225 -24.50 -11.53 -4.32
N GLU A 226 -24.97 -12.10 -3.21
CA GLU A 226 -25.66 -11.36 -2.16
C GLU A 226 -24.76 -10.28 -1.55
N VAL A 227 -23.51 -10.63 -1.21
CA VAL A 227 -22.53 -9.67 -0.70
C VAL A 227 -22.28 -8.56 -1.72
N TRP A 228 -22.06 -8.91 -2.98
CA TRP A 228 -21.83 -7.95 -4.05
C TRP A 228 -23.01 -6.99 -4.25
N ASN A 229 -24.25 -7.50 -4.29
CA ASN A 229 -25.45 -6.67 -4.40
C ASN A 229 -25.53 -5.65 -3.25
N ARG A 230 -25.28 -6.10 -2.01
CA ARG A 230 -25.27 -5.21 -0.85
C ARG A 230 -24.18 -4.14 -0.94
N VAL A 231 -22.97 -4.50 -1.37
CA VAL A 231 -21.86 -3.56 -1.54
C VAL A 231 -22.18 -2.56 -2.65
N SER A 232 -22.66 -3.03 -3.80
CA SER A 232 -23.04 -2.18 -4.94
C SER A 232 -24.09 -1.16 -4.55
N GLU A 233 -25.19 -1.61 -3.93
CA GLU A 233 -26.24 -0.71 -3.44
C GLU A 233 -25.72 0.30 -2.41
N TRP A 234 -24.81 -0.12 -1.53
CA TRP A 234 -24.24 0.76 -0.53
C TRP A 234 -23.34 1.82 -1.16
N VAL A 235 -22.49 1.46 -2.13
CA VAL A 235 -21.65 2.40 -2.88
C VAL A 235 -22.50 3.42 -3.63
N GLU A 236 -23.56 2.96 -4.32
CA GLU A 236 -24.49 3.84 -5.04
C GLU A 236 -25.21 4.85 -4.13
N LYS A 237 -25.44 4.49 -2.87
CA LYS A 237 -26.13 5.33 -1.88
C LYS A 237 -25.17 6.14 -0.99
N ASN A 238 -23.86 5.98 -1.14
CA ASN A 238 -22.87 6.66 -0.32
C ASN A 238 -22.56 8.05 -0.89
N ASP A 239 -23.02 9.10 -0.20
CA ASP A 239 -22.83 10.49 -0.64
C ASP A 239 -21.36 10.90 -0.79
N GLY A 240 -20.48 10.44 0.11
CA GLY A 240 -19.05 10.76 0.05
C GLY A 240 -18.40 10.24 -1.23
N LEU A 241 -18.65 8.98 -1.58
CA LEU A 241 -18.17 8.36 -2.81
C LEU A 241 -18.82 8.99 -4.05
N ASN A 242 -20.13 9.27 -4.02
CA ASN A 242 -20.84 9.89 -5.15
C ASN A 242 -20.38 11.32 -5.44
N ASN A 243 -19.99 12.06 -4.40
CA ASN A 243 -19.47 13.42 -4.53
C ASN A 243 -17.98 13.46 -4.91
N LEU A 244 -17.26 12.32 -4.82
CA LEU A 244 -15.86 12.22 -5.23
C LEU A 244 -15.75 12.21 -6.77
N THR A 245 -15.53 13.39 -7.33
CA THR A 245 -15.42 13.64 -8.78
C THR A 245 -14.05 14.24 -9.11
N GLY A 246 -13.75 14.45 -10.40
CA GLY A 246 -12.46 15.01 -10.82
C GLY A 246 -11.38 13.96 -11.11
N GLY A 247 -10.21 14.46 -11.48
CA GLY A 247 -8.95 13.73 -11.58
C GLY A 247 -8.18 13.71 -10.27
N ILE A 248 -7.06 13.00 -10.23
CA ILE A 248 -6.22 12.86 -9.01
C ILE A 248 -5.74 14.22 -8.49
N LEU A 249 -5.27 15.08 -9.40
CA LEU A 249 -4.64 16.36 -9.04
C LEU A 249 -5.64 17.38 -8.46
N ASP A 250 -6.94 17.20 -8.67
CA ASP A 250 -8.00 18.06 -8.11
C ASP A 250 -8.10 17.94 -6.58
N HIS A 251 -7.57 16.85 -6.01
CA HIS A 251 -7.63 16.55 -4.57
C HIS A 251 -6.30 16.77 -3.85
N ILE A 252 -5.29 17.27 -4.55
CA ILE A 252 -3.96 17.53 -4.00
C ILE A 252 -3.89 18.95 -3.44
N LYS A 253 -3.30 19.07 -2.25
CA LYS A 253 -2.90 20.35 -1.68
C LYS A 253 -1.40 20.51 -1.87
N TYR A 254 -1.01 21.53 -2.63
CA TYR A 254 0.40 21.84 -2.89
C TYR A 254 0.97 22.76 -1.81
N GLU A 255 2.18 22.46 -1.35
CA GLU A 255 3.03 23.42 -0.67
C GLU A 255 3.74 24.34 -1.68
N THR A 256 4.38 25.40 -1.17
CA THR A 256 5.07 26.41 -2.00
C THR A 256 6.10 25.76 -2.93
N GLY A 257 5.93 25.96 -4.25
CA GLY A 257 6.85 25.48 -5.28
C GLY A 257 6.60 24.05 -5.77
N GLU A 258 5.80 23.24 -5.06
CA GLU A 258 5.57 21.84 -5.43
C GLU A 258 4.85 21.68 -6.76
N GLN A 259 3.89 22.57 -7.05
CA GLN A 259 3.17 22.56 -8.31
C GLN A 259 4.10 22.79 -9.52
N ALA A 260 5.12 23.64 -9.37
CA ALA A 260 6.10 23.89 -10.41
C ALA A 260 7.01 22.68 -10.63
N LEU A 261 7.45 22.04 -9.54
CA LEU A 261 8.25 20.80 -9.58
C LEU A 261 7.46 19.66 -10.26
N LEU A 262 6.19 19.48 -9.89
CA LEU A 262 5.34 18.48 -10.53
C LEU A 262 5.18 18.76 -12.02
N LYS A 263 4.92 20.01 -12.40
CA LYS A 263 4.79 20.38 -13.81
C LYS A 263 6.06 20.03 -14.60
N GLN A 264 7.23 20.36 -14.06
CA GLN A 264 8.51 20.03 -14.69
C GLN A 264 8.71 18.52 -14.85
N GLU A 265 8.39 17.71 -13.84
CA GLU A 265 8.51 16.25 -13.92
C GLU A 265 7.51 15.64 -14.92
N MET A 266 6.32 16.21 -15.02
CA MET A 266 5.28 15.80 -15.97
C MET A 266 5.60 16.11 -17.44
N GLU A 267 6.54 17.01 -17.70
CA GLU A 267 7.04 17.32 -19.05
C GLU A 267 8.01 16.24 -19.58
N ARG A 268 8.53 15.35 -18.73
CA ARG A 268 9.35 14.22 -19.16
C ARG A 268 8.54 13.29 -20.06
N THR A 269 9.13 12.83 -21.16
CA THR A 269 8.43 12.04 -22.19
C THR A 269 7.75 10.78 -21.64
N ASN A 270 8.41 10.06 -20.73
CA ASN A 270 7.88 8.85 -20.10
C ASN A 270 6.67 9.17 -19.21
N GLU A 271 6.73 10.23 -18.40
CA GLU A 271 5.61 10.63 -17.57
C GLU A 271 4.48 11.23 -18.38
N ASN A 272 4.77 12.12 -19.33
CA ASN A 272 3.75 12.71 -20.21
C ASN A 272 2.90 11.64 -20.92
N SER A 273 3.56 10.59 -21.41
CA SER A 273 2.90 9.48 -22.11
C SER A 273 2.36 8.38 -21.20
N ARG A 274 2.61 8.43 -19.89
CA ARG A 274 2.14 7.41 -18.93
C ARG A 274 0.62 7.52 -18.74
N LYS A 275 -0.08 6.47 -19.16
CA LYS A 275 -1.54 6.34 -19.07
C LYS A 275 -2.05 5.56 -17.87
N TYR A 276 -1.31 4.56 -17.40
CA TYR A 276 -1.72 3.67 -16.31
C TYR A 276 -0.80 3.83 -15.10
N PHE A 277 -1.16 3.17 -13.99
CA PHE A 277 -0.38 3.19 -12.76
C PHE A 277 1.01 2.54 -12.95
N TRP A 278 1.05 1.34 -13.54
CA TRP A 278 2.29 0.70 -14.03
C TRP A 278 2.53 1.13 -15.47
N TYR A 279 3.74 1.63 -15.81
CA TYR A 279 4.00 2.34 -17.08
C TYR A 279 3.33 1.66 -18.28
N ASN A 280 2.31 2.33 -18.83
CA ASN A 280 1.55 1.95 -20.02
C ASN A 280 1.07 0.49 -20.10
N THR A 281 1.09 -0.24 -18.98
CA THR A 281 0.72 -1.64 -18.93
C THR A 281 -0.42 -1.83 -17.96
N PRO A 282 -1.66 -1.93 -18.46
CA PRO A 282 -2.81 -2.17 -17.61
C PRO A 282 -2.82 -3.62 -17.14
N TYR A 283 -3.32 -3.87 -15.93
CA TYR A 283 -3.80 -5.20 -15.55
C TYR A 283 -5.02 -5.07 -14.65
N LYS A 284 -5.84 -6.13 -14.63
CA LYS A 284 -6.98 -6.25 -13.73
C LYS A 284 -6.55 -7.08 -12.51
N PRO A 285 -6.54 -6.54 -11.29
CA PRO A 285 -6.27 -7.33 -10.10
C PRO A 285 -7.34 -8.39 -9.92
N LYS A 286 -6.93 -9.60 -9.49
CA LYS A 286 -7.85 -10.66 -9.10
C LYS A 286 -8.51 -10.37 -7.77
N ARG A 287 -7.81 -9.64 -6.89
CA ARG A 287 -8.28 -9.26 -5.58
C ARG A 287 -7.94 -7.80 -5.31
N SER A 288 -8.91 -6.94 -5.56
CA SER A 288 -8.83 -5.49 -5.37
C SER A 288 -8.93 -5.11 -3.89
N LEU A 289 -7.95 -4.33 -3.41
CA LEU A 289 -8.02 -3.69 -2.08
C LEU A 289 -9.26 -2.81 -1.95
N LEU A 290 -9.56 -1.97 -2.95
CA LEU A 290 -10.65 -1.00 -2.84
C LEU A 290 -12.01 -1.68 -2.67
N TYR A 291 -12.27 -2.77 -3.40
CA TYR A 291 -13.51 -3.51 -3.23
C TYR A 291 -13.61 -4.10 -1.82
N GLN A 292 -12.50 -4.57 -1.25
CA GLN A 292 -12.48 -5.04 0.13
C GLN A 292 -12.76 -3.92 1.14
N ILE A 293 -12.23 -2.72 0.92
CA ILE A 293 -12.54 -1.53 1.73
C ILE A 293 -14.03 -1.20 1.65
N PHE A 294 -14.63 -1.19 0.46
CA PHE A 294 -16.07 -0.96 0.30
C PHE A 294 -16.90 -2.04 0.99
N SER A 295 -16.48 -3.30 0.88
CA SER A 295 -17.13 -4.42 1.57
C SER A 295 -17.11 -4.22 3.08
N ILE A 296 -15.95 -3.89 3.65
CA ILE A 296 -15.81 -3.60 5.08
C ILE A 296 -16.69 -2.42 5.45
N ALA A 297 -16.57 -1.29 4.76
CA ALA A 297 -17.34 -0.07 5.02
C ALA A 297 -18.86 -0.33 5.00
N SER A 298 -19.35 -1.20 4.11
CA SER A 298 -20.76 -1.59 4.02
C SER A 298 -21.20 -2.61 5.08
N GLY A 299 -20.35 -2.93 6.07
CA GLY A 299 -20.65 -3.87 7.17
C GLY A 299 -20.21 -5.32 6.93
N TYR A 300 -19.59 -5.64 5.80
CA TYR A 300 -19.03 -6.97 5.56
C TYR A 300 -17.62 -7.07 6.10
N ILE A 301 -17.49 -7.53 7.35
CA ILE A 301 -16.19 -7.79 7.96
C ILE A 301 -15.77 -9.22 7.59
N PRO A 302 -14.64 -9.42 6.89
CA PRO A 302 -14.08 -10.75 6.68
C PRO A 302 -13.89 -11.47 8.02
N PRO A 303 -14.14 -12.78 8.10
CA PRO A 303 -14.01 -13.52 9.35
C PRO A 303 -12.59 -13.36 9.94
N ARG A 304 -12.54 -12.95 11.21
CA ARG A 304 -11.34 -12.50 11.94
C ARG A 304 -10.46 -13.64 12.47
N LEU A 305 -10.91 -14.88 12.37
CA LEU A 305 -10.19 -16.03 12.91
C LEU A 305 -8.87 -16.22 12.15
N GLN A 306 -7.84 -16.71 12.82
CA GLN A 306 -6.67 -17.25 12.13
C GLN A 306 -7.18 -18.45 11.33
N ILE A 307 -7.61 -18.15 10.11
CA ILE A 307 -8.13 -19.11 9.20
C ILE A 307 -6.92 -19.65 8.48
N ILE A 308 -6.53 -20.87 8.84
CA ILE A 308 -5.58 -21.61 8.01
C ILE A 308 -6.37 -21.98 6.76
N THR A 309 -6.05 -21.29 5.67
CA THR A 309 -6.52 -21.68 4.35
C THR A 309 -5.87 -23.01 4.01
N LYS A 310 -6.66 -24.08 4.00
CA LYS A 310 -6.21 -25.40 3.57
C LYS A 310 -6.87 -25.72 2.24
N GLN A 311 -6.20 -26.55 1.46
CA GLN A 311 -6.82 -27.21 0.33
C GLN A 311 -7.28 -28.59 0.80
N ASP A 312 -8.57 -28.89 0.65
CA ASP A 312 -9.06 -30.24 0.94
C ASP A 312 -8.54 -31.24 -0.12
N LYS A 313 -8.83 -32.53 0.10
CA LYS A 313 -8.41 -33.61 -0.82
C LYS A 313 -8.99 -33.46 -2.24
N ASN A 314 -10.02 -32.64 -2.42
CA ASN A 314 -10.70 -32.40 -3.68
C ASN A 314 -10.21 -31.12 -4.38
N GLY A 315 -9.25 -30.40 -3.79
CA GLY A 315 -8.75 -29.16 -4.35
C GLY A 315 -9.55 -27.93 -3.93
N ASN A 316 -10.60 -28.08 -3.12
CA ASN A 316 -11.40 -26.96 -2.65
C ASN A 316 -10.67 -26.22 -1.54
N VAL A 317 -10.81 -24.89 -1.54
CA VAL A 317 -10.31 -24.06 -0.45
C VAL A 317 -11.25 -24.23 0.74
N THR A 318 -10.73 -24.74 1.85
CA THR A 318 -11.44 -24.82 3.12
C THR A 318 -10.81 -23.89 4.14
N TYR A 319 -11.65 -23.40 5.05
CA TYR A 319 -11.28 -22.44 6.07
C TYR A 319 -11.42 -23.12 7.44
N GLU A 320 -10.29 -23.47 8.05
CA GLU A 320 -10.29 -23.91 9.45
C GLU A 320 -10.00 -22.70 10.33
N SER A 321 -10.99 -22.27 11.09
CA SER A 321 -10.82 -21.27 12.12
C SER A 321 -10.05 -21.87 13.29
N TYR A 322 -8.84 -21.39 13.53
CA TYR A 322 -8.12 -21.68 14.75
C TYR A 322 -8.33 -20.52 15.73
N GLU A 323 -8.82 -20.82 16.94
CA GLU A 323 -8.52 -19.98 18.09
C GLU A 323 -7.04 -20.22 18.39
N SER A 324 -6.19 -19.32 17.91
CA SER A 324 -4.82 -19.23 18.43
C SER A 324 -4.93 -18.86 19.90
N ILE A 325 -4.96 -19.87 20.77
CA ILE A 325 -4.34 -19.73 22.08
C ILE A 325 -2.91 -19.36 21.74
N ASP A 326 -2.58 -18.10 22.00
CA ASP A 326 -1.27 -17.50 21.81
C ASP A 326 -0.24 -18.45 22.44
N ASP A 327 0.38 -19.32 21.64
CA ASP A 327 1.57 -20.09 22.02
C ASP A 327 2.72 -19.10 22.09
N SER A 328 2.59 -18.30 23.15
CA SER A 328 3.59 -17.48 23.76
C SER A 328 4.84 -18.33 23.88
N TRP A 329 5.86 -18.06 23.05
CA TRP A 329 7.23 -17.88 23.53
C TRP A 329 7.87 -18.99 24.42
N LEU A 330 7.32 -20.19 24.41
CA LEU A 330 7.75 -21.39 25.14
C LEU A 330 7.45 -22.54 24.16
N LEU A 331 8.40 -22.98 23.34
CA LEU A 331 9.41 -23.96 23.75
C LEU A 331 10.69 -23.73 22.91
N ILE A 332 11.59 -22.89 23.41
CA ILE A 332 13.00 -23.28 23.44
C ILE A 332 13.18 -23.91 24.82
N SER A 333 12.81 -25.19 24.96
CA SER A 333 13.52 -26.04 25.91
C SER A 333 14.60 -26.74 25.11
N HIS A 334 15.85 -26.51 25.48
CA HIS A 334 16.92 -27.45 25.18
C HIS A 334 16.63 -28.71 25.98
N ASP A 335 15.91 -29.64 25.38
CA ASP A 335 16.01 -31.05 25.73
C ASP A 335 16.49 -31.77 24.46
N ASP A 336 17.79 -31.66 24.20
CA ASP A 336 18.55 -32.66 23.47
C ASP A 336 19.60 -33.22 24.47
N ASP A 337 19.29 -34.40 25.00
CA ASP A 337 20.18 -35.51 25.36
C ASP A 337 21.47 -35.27 26.20
N GLU A 338 21.39 -35.51 27.52
CA GLU A 338 22.12 -36.52 28.33
C GLU A 338 22.12 -36.23 29.84
#